data_AF-A0A0Q9RGH2-F1
#
_entry.id   AF-A0A0Q9RGH2-F1
#
_cell.length_a   1.000
_cell.length_b   1.000
_cell.length_c   1.000
_cell.angle_alpha   90.00
_cell.angle_beta   90.00
_cell.angle_gamma   90.00
#
_symmetry.space_group_name_H-M   'P 1'
#
loop_
_entity.id
_entity.type
_entity.pdbx_description
1 polymer ?
#
loop_
_entity_poly.entity_id
_entity_poly.type
_entity_poly.pdbx_seq_one_letter_code
_entity_poly.pdbx_strand_id
1 'polypeptide(L)'
;MTLFNLPVSIKTYRMSGPRLNVLYPVIVELPDSAVQQQINQLIVGEVKRQIHQQGYPLNPNTELTGYYEIKTNERGVLSLSLYNESYASNTHRWTLQNSLTFDVQTGKLYTLQDLFVHGVDYVQSVSDIVGQQIRDRHIPLQSEFKGIRPNQDFYIADKALVVYFQLEEITAYVYGFQYFPISVYEIQNIINEQPLGTMMY
;
A
#
# COMPACT_ATOMS: atom_id res chain seq x y z
N MET A 1 18.03 16.60 -18.17
CA MET A 1 17.01 15.90 -17.35
C MET A 1 16.01 15.29 -18.31
N THR A 2 15.85 13.97 -18.29
CA THR A 2 14.86 13.27 -19.11
C THR A 2 13.46 13.66 -18.62
N LEU A 3 12.64 14.20 -19.52
CA LEU A 3 11.29 14.69 -19.22
C LEU A 3 10.33 13.55 -18.80
N PHE A 4 10.71 12.29 -19.05
CA PHE A 4 9.91 11.10 -18.77
C PHE A 4 10.76 10.00 -18.14
N ASN A 5 10.30 9.48 -17.01
CA ASN A 5 10.74 8.19 -16.47
C ASN A 5 9.82 7.12 -17.03
N LEU A 6 10.37 6.17 -17.77
CA LEU A 6 9.60 5.01 -18.23
C LEU A 6 9.15 4.18 -17.02
N PRO A 7 7.95 3.57 -17.08
CA PRO A 7 7.54 2.55 -16.12
C PRO A 7 8.62 1.48 -15.96
N VAL A 8 8.83 1.00 -14.74
CA VAL A 8 9.77 -0.11 -14.52
C VAL A 8 9.19 -1.41 -15.06
N SER A 9 10.04 -2.28 -15.60
CA SER A 9 9.64 -3.63 -16.00
C SER A 9 9.41 -4.49 -14.75
N ILE A 10 8.26 -5.17 -14.69
CA ILE A 10 7.88 -6.01 -13.54
C ILE A 10 7.58 -7.43 -14.03
N LYS A 11 8.17 -8.42 -13.37
CA LYS A 11 7.84 -9.84 -13.55
C LYS A 11 7.19 -10.40 -12.30
N THR A 12 6.20 -11.26 -12.49
CA THR A 12 5.60 -12.02 -11.39
C THR A 12 6.49 -13.18 -11.01
N TYR A 13 6.81 -13.29 -9.72
CA TYR A 13 7.45 -14.45 -9.11
C TYR A 13 6.48 -15.14 -8.16
N ARG A 14 6.80 -16.38 -7.80
CA ARG A 14 5.99 -17.22 -6.90
C ARG A 14 6.84 -17.74 -5.74
N MET A 15 6.37 -17.56 -4.52
CA MET A 15 6.77 -18.36 -3.37
C MET A 15 5.75 -19.48 -3.18
N SER A 16 6.22 -20.73 -3.22
CA SER A 16 5.37 -21.90 -3.08
C SER A 16 5.90 -22.86 -2.03
N GLY A 17 5.00 -23.52 -1.32
CA GLY A 17 5.29 -24.54 -0.32
C GLY A 17 4.01 -25.32 0.03
N PRO A 18 4.06 -26.25 0.99
CA PRO A 18 2.85 -26.92 1.48
C PRO A 18 1.81 -25.87 1.94
N ARG A 19 0.63 -25.84 1.31
CA ARG A 19 -0.44 -24.87 1.58
C ARG A 19 -0.03 -23.39 1.45
N LEU A 20 1.03 -23.11 0.69
CA LEU A 20 1.54 -21.77 0.43
C LEU A 20 1.60 -21.51 -1.08
N ASN A 21 0.92 -20.47 -1.55
CA ASN A 21 1.00 -19.99 -2.94
C ASN A 21 0.92 -18.46 -2.99
N VAL A 22 2.06 -17.79 -3.03
CA VAL A 22 2.12 -16.32 -3.01
C VAL A 22 2.75 -15.81 -4.30
N LEU A 23 1.99 -15.03 -5.06
CA LEU A 23 2.49 -14.27 -6.21
C LEU A 23 2.93 -12.88 -5.77
N TYR A 24 4.10 -12.44 -6.21
CA TYR A 24 4.64 -11.14 -5.86
C TYR A 24 5.43 -10.51 -7.03
N PRO A 25 5.50 -9.17 -7.10
CA PRO A 25 6.21 -8.47 -8.16
C PRO A 25 7.71 -8.42 -7.89
N VAL A 26 8.50 -8.50 -8.96
CA VAL A 26 9.94 -8.26 -8.94
C VAL A 26 10.28 -7.30 -10.08
N ILE A 27 10.97 -6.21 -9.75
CA ILE A 27 11.51 -5.26 -10.74
C ILE A 27 12.66 -5.92 -11.47
N VAL A 28 12.67 -5.79 -12.79
CA VAL A 28 13.74 -6.27 -13.67
C VAL A 28 14.20 -5.15 -14.60
N GLU A 29 15.42 -5.29 -15.12
CA GLU A 29 15.97 -4.40 -16.16
C GLU A 29 16.06 -2.91 -15.76
N LEU A 30 16.11 -2.63 -14.45
CA LEU A 30 16.39 -1.27 -13.97
C LEU A 30 17.87 -0.94 -14.25
N PRO A 31 18.20 0.24 -14.81
CA PRO A 31 19.58 0.60 -15.13
C PRO A 31 20.53 0.56 -13.93
N ASP A 32 20.04 0.96 -12.75
CA ASP A 32 20.79 0.82 -11.50
C ASP A 32 20.42 -0.50 -10.81
N SER A 33 21.33 -1.47 -10.88
CA SER A 33 21.14 -2.78 -10.28
C SER A 33 21.11 -2.76 -8.75
N ALA A 34 21.77 -1.80 -8.10
CA ALA A 34 21.79 -1.69 -6.65
C ALA A 34 20.43 -1.21 -6.14
N VAL A 35 19.86 -0.17 -6.77
CA VAL A 35 18.50 0.31 -6.50
C VAL A 35 17.48 -0.79 -6.77
N GLN A 36 17.63 -1.53 -7.87
CA GLN A 36 16.77 -2.67 -8.19
C GLN A 36 16.76 -3.72 -7.08
N GLN A 37 17.97 -4.10 -6.61
CA GLN A 37 18.13 -5.10 -5.56
C GLN A 37 17.52 -4.61 -4.24
N GLN A 38 17.73 -3.34 -3.88
CA GLN A 38 17.14 -2.73 -2.69
C GLN A 38 15.62 -2.79 -2.71
N ILE A 39 14.97 -2.34 -3.79
CA ILE A 39 13.51 -2.35 -3.89
C ILE A 39 12.98 -3.80 -3.83
N ASN A 40 13.59 -4.72 -4.59
CA ASN A 40 13.17 -6.12 -4.60
C ASN A 40 13.35 -6.79 -3.22
N GLN A 41 14.39 -6.45 -2.47
CA GLN A 41 14.59 -6.94 -1.10
C GLN A 41 13.49 -6.43 -0.16
N LEU A 42 13.08 -5.16 -0.29
CA LEU A 42 11.98 -4.60 0.50
C LEU A 42 10.65 -5.30 0.17
N ILE A 43 10.34 -5.53 -1.11
CA ILE A 43 9.14 -6.26 -1.54
C ILE A 43 9.15 -7.70 -0.97
N VAL A 44 10.25 -8.43 -1.14
CA VAL A 44 10.39 -9.81 -0.64
C VAL A 44 10.33 -9.86 0.89
N GLY A 45 10.92 -8.87 1.57
CA GLY A 45 10.85 -8.73 3.01
C GLY A 45 9.41 -8.58 3.50
N GLU A 46 8.63 -7.72 2.84
CA GLU A 46 7.23 -7.49 3.19
C GLU A 46 6.34 -8.70 2.91
N VAL A 47 6.55 -9.39 1.78
CA VAL A 47 5.88 -10.67 1.49
C VAL A 47 6.13 -11.69 2.61
N LYS A 48 7.39 -11.86 3.02
CA LYS A 48 7.74 -12.77 4.13
C LYS A 48 7.13 -12.32 5.45
N ARG A 49 7.11 -11.01 5.72
CA ARG A 49 6.49 -10.43 6.92
C ARG A 49 5.00 -10.77 6.99
N GLN A 50 4.26 -10.60 5.90
CA GLN A 50 2.83 -10.97 5.83
C GLN A 50 2.61 -12.47 6.04
N ILE A 51 3.43 -13.31 5.39
CA ILE A 51 3.37 -14.78 5.55
C ILE A 51 3.53 -15.16 7.03
N HIS A 52 4.53 -14.59 7.70
CA HIS A 52 4.78 -14.84 9.12
C HIS A 52 3.67 -14.28 10.02
N GLN A 53 3.16 -13.08 9.74
CA GLN A 53 2.08 -12.46 10.51
C GLN A 53 0.81 -13.31 10.50
N GLN A 54 0.53 -14.03 9.41
CA GLN A 54 -0.61 -14.93 9.29
C GLN A 54 -0.33 -16.35 9.80
N GLY A 55 0.79 -16.56 10.49
CA GLY A 55 1.10 -17.78 11.22
C GLY A 55 1.82 -18.86 10.40
N TYR A 56 2.18 -18.62 9.15
CA TYR A 56 2.98 -19.58 8.37
C TYR A 56 4.50 -19.37 8.60
N PRO A 57 5.33 -20.43 8.72
CA PRO A 57 4.98 -21.86 8.72
C PRO A 57 4.68 -22.43 10.12
N LEU A 58 4.55 -21.59 11.16
CA LEU A 58 4.41 -22.05 12.55
C LEU A 58 3.10 -22.81 12.81
N ASN A 59 2.02 -22.46 12.12
CA ASN A 59 0.75 -23.18 12.14
C ASN A 59 0.63 -24.06 10.89
N PRO A 60 0.72 -25.40 11.01
CA PRO A 60 0.68 -26.31 9.86
C PRO A 60 -0.70 -26.39 9.18
N ASN A 61 -1.74 -25.85 9.83
CA ASN A 61 -3.10 -25.83 9.29
C ASN A 61 -3.41 -24.55 8.49
N THR A 62 -2.53 -23.55 8.52
CA THR A 62 -2.70 -22.32 7.75
C THR A 62 -2.49 -22.62 6.27
N GLU A 63 -3.53 -22.40 5.47
CA GLU A 63 -3.40 -22.21 4.02
C GLU A 63 -3.28 -20.73 3.71
N LEU A 64 -2.39 -20.38 2.80
CA LEU A 64 -2.05 -19.00 2.51
C LEU A 64 -1.88 -18.79 1.01
N THR A 65 -2.71 -17.90 0.46
CA THR A 65 -2.60 -17.46 -0.93
C THR A 65 -2.36 -15.96 -0.99
N GLY A 66 -1.35 -15.54 -1.75
CA GLY A 66 -0.98 -14.14 -1.87
C GLY A 66 -1.01 -13.65 -3.31
N TYR A 67 -1.35 -12.37 -3.45
CA TYR A 67 -1.50 -11.66 -4.71
C TYR A 67 -0.85 -10.29 -4.61
N TYR A 68 -0.75 -9.59 -5.73
CA TYR A 68 -0.35 -8.19 -5.73
C TYR A 68 -1.10 -7.41 -6.81
N GLU A 69 -1.18 -6.11 -6.59
CA GLU A 69 -1.65 -5.14 -7.57
C GLU A 69 -0.62 -4.03 -7.71
N ILE A 70 -0.35 -3.62 -8.95
CA ILE A 70 0.39 -2.38 -9.22
C ILE A 70 -0.63 -1.25 -9.22
N LYS A 71 -0.42 -0.27 -8.34
CA LYS A 71 -1.32 0.88 -8.15
C LYS A 71 -0.88 2.07 -9.00
N THR A 72 0.44 2.29 -9.07
CA THR A 72 1.10 3.28 -9.94
C THR A 72 2.46 2.74 -10.38
N ASN A 73 2.83 2.96 -11.63
CA ASN A 73 4.17 2.68 -12.16
C ASN A 73 4.48 3.71 -13.26
N GLU A 74 4.68 4.95 -12.87
CA GLU A 74 4.90 6.05 -13.79
C GLU A 74 5.68 7.18 -13.11
N ARG A 75 6.32 8.04 -13.91
CA ARG A 75 7.00 9.26 -13.42
C ARG A 75 8.08 9.03 -12.37
N GLY A 76 8.56 7.80 -12.23
CA GLY A 76 9.56 7.41 -11.24
C GLY A 76 8.96 6.96 -9.90
N VAL A 77 7.63 6.90 -9.79
CA VAL A 77 6.92 6.40 -8.62
C VAL A 77 6.39 5.00 -8.93
N LEU A 78 6.75 4.03 -8.10
CA LEU A 78 6.15 2.69 -8.09
C LEU A 78 5.38 2.51 -6.80
N SER A 79 4.05 2.39 -6.88
CA SER A 79 3.20 2.01 -5.75
C SER A 79 2.53 0.67 -6.03
N LEU A 80 2.57 -0.23 -5.07
CA LEU A 80 2.00 -1.57 -5.18
C LEU A 80 1.34 -1.99 -3.87
N SER A 81 0.35 -2.86 -3.97
CA SER A 81 -0.29 -3.51 -2.82
C SER A 81 -0.04 -5.01 -2.87
N LEU A 82 0.39 -5.57 -1.74
CA LEU A 82 0.56 -6.99 -1.48
C LEU A 82 -0.65 -7.45 -0.64
N TYR A 83 -1.36 -8.44 -1.17
CA TYR A 83 -2.50 -9.05 -0.49
C TYR A 83 -2.14 -10.45 -0.07
N ASN A 84 -2.53 -10.80 1.15
CA ASN A 84 -2.31 -12.11 1.69
C ASN A 84 -3.58 -12.63 2.35
N GLU A 85 -4.11 -13.72 1.83
CA GLU A 85 -5.32 -14.36 2.31
C GLU A 85 -4.96 -15.65 3.04
N SER A 86 -5.21 -15.68 4.35
CA SER A 86 -5.04 -16.87 5.16
C SER A 86 -6.36 -17.57 5.45
N TYR A 87 -6.29 -18.89 5.53
CA TYR A 87 -7.36 -19.75 5.98
C TYR A 87 -6.83 -20.67 7.07
N ALA A 88 -7.19 -20.38 8.32
CA ALA A 88 -6.86 -21.21 9.46
C ALA A 88 -8.10 -22.04 9.87
N SER A 89 -8.04 -23.34 9.63
CA SER A 89 -8.95 -24.36 10.18
C SER A 89 -10.44 -23.97 10.28
N ASN A 90 -11.12 -23.88 9.13
CA ASN A 90 -12.57 -24.08 8.99
C ASN A 90 -13.55 -23.02 9.52
N THR A 91 -13.15 -21.76 9.77
CA THR A 91 -14.12 -20.73 10.19
C THR A 91 -14.16 -19.49 9.29
N HIS A 92 -13.07 -18.74 9.09
CA HIS A 92 -13.09 -17.56 8.19
C HIS A 92 -11.76 -17.34 7.48
N ARG A 93 -11.83 -16.82 6.24
CA ARG A 93 -10.68 -16.30 5.50
C ARG A 93 -10.32 -14.93 6.06
N TRP A 94 -9.04 -14.63 6.26
CA TRP A 94 -8.59 -13.30 6.66
C TRP A 94 -7.62 -12.73 5.64
N THR A 95 -7.93 -11.56 5.10
CA THR A 95 -7.06 -10.89 4.14
C THR A 95 -6.31 -9.76 4.82
N LEU A 96 -5.00 -9.71 4.64
CA LEU A 96 -4.17 -8.55 4.95
C LEU A 96 -3.78 -7.85 3.66
N GLN A 97 -3.77 -6.53 3.69
CA GLN A 97 -3.18 -5.71 2.64
C GLN A 97 -2.04 -4.89 3.24
N ASN A 98 -0.88 -4.90 2.60
CA ASN A 98 0.19 -3.93 2.87
C ASN A 98 0.65 -3.35 1.55
N SER A 99 0.94 -2.05 1.55
CA SER A 99 1.28 -1.33 0.33
C SER A 99 2.64 -0.69 0.48
N LEU A 100 3.39 -0.66 -0.62
CA LEU A 100 4.74 -0.13 -0.68
C LEU A 100 4.79 0.90 -1.81
N THR A 101 5.33 2.07 -1.52
CA THR A 101 5.49 3.16 -2.48
C THR A 101 6.94 3.57 -2.54
N PHE A 102 7.53 3.51 -3.73
CA PHE A 102 8.95 3.72 -3.97
C PHE A 102 9.21 4.86 -4.93
N ASP A 103 10.32 5.56 -4.70
CA ASP A 103 11.08 6.23 -5.74
C ASP A 103 11.97 5.19 -6.43
N VAL A 104 11.77 4.96 -7.72
CA VAL A 104 12.50 3.93 -8.48
C VAL A 104 13.91 4.36 -8.90
N GLN A 105 14.24 5.66 -8.79
CA GLN A 105 15.59 6.17 -9.06
C GLN A 105 16.48 6.03 -7.83
N THR A 106 15.94 6.27 -6.64
CA THR A 106 16.72 6.26 -5.39
C THR A 106 16.53 5.00 -4.55
N GLY A 107 15.46 4.24 -4.81
CA GLY A 107 15.06 3.10 -3.99
C GLY A 107 14.44 3.49 -2.64
N LYS A 108 14.15 4.78 -2.41
CA LYS A 108 13.49 5.25 -1.19
C LYS A 108 12.10 4.63 -1.08
N LEU A 109 11.82 3.96 0.03
CA LEU A 109 10.47 3.57 0.45
C LEU A 109 9.84 4.75 1.21
N TYR A 110 8.70 5.23 0.74
CA TYR A 110 7.97 6.33 1.37
C TYR A 110 7.09 5.85 2.51
N THR A 111 7.17 6.53 3.65
CA THR A 111 6.14 6.50 4.69
C THR A 111 5.03 7.48 4.37
N LEU A 112 3.89 7.40 5.07
CA LEU A 112 2.80 8.37 4.90
C LEU A 112 3.28 9.80 5.23
N GLN A 113 4.10 9.95 6.28
CA GLN A 113 4.66 11.24 6.68
C GLN A 113 5.57 11.84 5.60
N ASP A 114 6.34 11.02 4.87
CA ASP A 114 7.23 11.51 3.81
C ASP A 114 6.48 12.22 2.67
N LEU A 115 5.17 12.02 2.54
CA LEU A 115 4.35 12.64 1.50
C LEU A 115 4.07 14.12 1.74
N PHE A 116 4.28 14.60 2.98
CA PHE A 116 3.84 15.91 3.44
C PHE A 116 4.99 16.80 3.89
N VAL A 117 4.82 18.12 3.74
CA VAL A 117 5.80 19.13 4.13
C VAL A 117 6.07 19.04 5.64
N HIS A 118 7.34 19.17 6.03
CA HIS A 118 7.70 19.10 7.44
C HIS A 118 6.99 20.18 8.28
N GLY A 119 6.39 19.77 9.40
CA GLY A 119 5.71 20.68 10.34
C GLY A 119 4.22 20.89 10.06
N VAL A 120 3.66 20.32 8.99
CA VAL A 120 2.21 20.35 8.75
C VAL A 120 1.52 19.20 9.50
N ASP A 121 0.32 19.47 10.01
CA ASP A 121 -0.54 18.45 10.60
C ASP A 121 -1.33 17.71 9.51
N TYR A 122 -0.61 16.82 8.79
CA TYR A 122 -1.23 16.01 7.74
C TYR A 122 -2.24 15.01 8.32
N VAL A 123 -2.07 14.58 9.57
CA VAL A 123 -2.98 13.62 10.21
C VAL A 123 -4.36 14.25 10.34
N GLN A 124 -4.45 15.48 10.86
CA GLN A 124 -5.70 16.21 10.93
C GLN A 124 -6.28 16.46 9.54
N SER A 125 -5.47 16.99 8.62
CA SER A 125 -5.91 17.33 7.26
C SER A 125 -6.49 16.14 6.50
N VAL A 126 -5.81 14.98 6.54
CA VAL A 126 -6.28 13.75 5.90
C VAL A 126 -7.49 13.17 6.64
N SER A 127 -7.51 13.24 7.97
CA SER A 127 -8.66 12.78 8.77
C SER A 127 -9.93 13.55 8.43
N ASP A 128 -9.85 14.86 8.20
CA ASP A 128 -11.00 15.68 7.85
C ASP A 128 -11.60 15.24 6.50
N ILE A 129 -10.75 14.97 5.51
CA ILE A 129 -11.17 14.48 4.18
C ILE A 129 -11.79 13.08 4.28
N VAL A 130 -11.14 12.16 5.02
CA VAL A 130 -11.67 10.80 5.25
C VAL A 130 -13.00 10.86 5.98
N GLY A 131 -13.11 11.68 7.03
CA GLY A 131 -14.34 11.89 7.80
C GLY A 131 -15.48 12.45 6.95
N GLN A 132 -15.16 13.36 6.01
CA GLN A 132 -16.13 13.87 5.06
C GLN A 132 -16.63 12.77 4.11
N GLN A 133 -15.72 11.99 3.52
CA GLN A 133 -16.09 10.86 2.66
C GLN A 133 -16.92 9.80 3.41
N ILE A 134 -16.62 9.51 4.68
CA ILE A 134 -17.41 8.62 5.53
C ILE A 134 -18.86 9.10 5.62
N ARG A 135 -19.07 10.39 5.87
CA ARG A 135 -20.42 11.00 5.96
C ARG A 135 -21.14 10.95 4.63
N ASP A 136 -20.50 11.40 3.56
CA ASP A 136 -21.10 11.48 2.22
C ASP A 136 -21.51 10.10 1.68
N ARG A 137 -20.68 9.09 1.96
CA ARG A 137 -20.91 7.69 1.54
C ARG A 137 -21.76 6.90 2.55
N HIS A 138 -22.17 7.51 3.65
CA HIS A 138 -22.95 6.87 4.72
C HIS A 138 -22.32 5.56 5.22
N ILE A 139 -21.01 5.56 5.45
CA ILE A 139 -20.27 4.35 5.84
C ILE A 139 -20.68 3.92 7.27
N PRO A 140 -21.12 2.67 7.47
CA PRO A 140 -21.63 2.19 8.75
C PRO A 140 -20.47 1.83 9.69
N LEU A 141 -19.98 2.82 10.42
CA LEU A 141 -18.88 2.63 11.37
C LEU A 141 -19.29 1.77 12.57
N GLN A 142 -18.35 0.97 13.07
CA GLN A 142 -18.51 0.22 14.33
C GLN A 142 -18.35 1.12 15.57
N SER A 143 -17.66 2.25 15.43
CA SER A 143 -17.47 3.26 16.49
C SER A 143 -17.21 4.63 15.86
N GLU A 144 -17.18 5.69 16.67
CA GLU A 144 -16.87 7.03 16.20
C GLU A 144 -15.49 7.09 15.50
N PHE A 145 -15.43 7.76 14.34
CA PHE A 145 -14.18 7.94 13.61
C PHE A 145 -13.27 8.94 14.32
N LYS A 146 -12.11 8.47 14.79
CA LYS A 146 -11.13 9.26 15.56
C LYS A 146 -10.03 9.91 14.71
N GLY A 147 -10.08 9.76 13.40
CA GLY A 147 -8.99 10.15 12.49
C GLY A 147 -8.10 8.98 12.08
N ILE A 148 -7.19 9.25 11.16
CA ILE A 148 -6.19 8.30 10.68
C ILE A 148 -5.03 8.16 11.68
N ARG A 149 -4.29 7.05 11.63
CA ARG A 149 -2.99 6.95 12.32
C ARG A 149 -1.91 7.76 11.58
N PRO A 150 -0.86 8.24 12.27
CA PRO A 150 0.31 8.83 11.60
C PRO A 150 0.95 7.89 10.56
N ASN A 151 0.91 6.59 10.80
CA ASN A 151 1.37 5.55 9.88
C ASN A 151 0.21 4.79 9.23
N GLN A 152 -0.91 5.45 8.94
CA GLN A 152 -2.05 4.82 8.26
C GLN A 152 -1.60 4.22 6.92
N ASP A 153 -2.14 3.05 6.61
CA ASP A 153 -1.82 2.37 5.37
C ASP A 153 -2.30 3.19 4.16
N PHE A 154 -1.46 3.27 3.13
CA PHE A 154 -1.76 4.04 1.92
C PHE A 154 -1.10 3.43 0.68
N TYR A 155 -1.60 3.83 -0.49
CA TYR A 155 -0.89 3.70 -1.76
C TYR A 155 -1.12 4.95 -2.60
N ILE A 156 -0.35 5.10 -3.68
CA ILE A 156 -0.58 6.14 -4.70
C ILE A 156 -1.17 5.47 -5.92
N ALA A 157 -2.22 6.07 -6.48
CA ALA A 157 -2.84 5.65 -7.74
C ALA A 157 -3.05 6.88 -8.61
N ASP A 158 -2.24 7.01 -9.67
CA ASP A 158 -2.19 8.20 -10.53
C ASP A 158 -2.18 9.50 -9.68
N LYS A 159 -3.17 10.38 -9.84
CA LYS A 159 -3.27 11.67 -9.14
C LYS A 159 -3.97 11.60 -7.78
N ALA A 160 -3.96 10.44 -7.13
CA ALA A 160 -4.59 10.23 -5.84
C ALA A 160 -3.66 9.59 -4.81
N LEU A 161 -3.69 10.16 -3.60
CA LEU A 161 -3.33 9.44 -2.39
C LEU A 161 -4.54 8.59 -1.98
N VAL A 162 -4.39 7.28 -1.85
CA VAL A 162 -5.44 6.43 -1.33
C VAL A 162 -5.05 5.92 0.04
N VAL A 163 -5.75 6.39 1.07
CA VAL A 163 -5.63 5.90 2.44
C VAL A 163 -6.64 4.77 2.64
N TYR A 164 -6.25 3.71 3.35
CA TYR A 164 -7.14 2.59 3.58
C TYR A 164 -7.07 2.02 4.99
N PHE A 165 -8.14 1.33 5.36
CA PHE A 165 -8.34 0.70 6.65
C PHE A 165 -8.48 -0.81 6.45
N GLN A 166 -7.80 -1.59 7.29
CA GLN A 166 -7.83 -3.06 7.28
C GLN A 166 -9.25 -3.58 7.56
N LEU A 167 -9.47 -4.88 7.32
CA LEU A 167 -10.73 -5.54 7.69
C LEU A 167 -11.01 -5.34 9.19
N GLU A 168 -12.26 -5.02 9.51
CA GLU A 168 -12.72 -4.78 10.88
C GLU A 168 -12.07 -3.61 11.62
N GLU A 169 -11.31 -2.75 10.92
CA GLU A 169 -10.66 -1.60 11.57
C GLU A 169 -11.65 -0.48 11.90
N ILE A 170 -12.59 -0.17 10.99
CA ILE A 170 -13.61 0.87 11.19
C ILE A 170 -15.05 0.41 10.87
N THR A 171 -15.20 -0.66 10.09
CA THR A 171 -16.49 -1.23 9.65
C THR A 171 -16.53 -2.74 9.87
N ALA A 172 -17.71 -3.36 9.94
CA ALA A 172 -17.81 -4.83 10.00
C ALA A 172 -17.17 -5.53 8.80
N TYR A 173 -16.72 -6.78 8.99
CA TYR A 173 -16.02 -7.59 7.99
C TYR A 173 -16.71 -7.62 6.62
N VAL A 174 -18.05 -7.67 6.60
CA VAL A 174 -18.88 -7.71 5.37
C VAL A 174 -18.69 -6.51 4.44
N TYR A 175 -18.17 -5.39 4.94
CA TYR A 175 -17.90 -4.19 4.15
C TYR A 175 -16.51 -4.20 3.49
N GLY A 176 -15.67 -5.19 3.81
CA GLY A 176 -14.31 -5.29 3.29
C GLY A 176 -13.40 -4.14 3.73
N PHE A 177 -12.30 -3.96 3.01
CA PHE A 177 -11.40 -2.83 3.20
C PHE A 177 -12.09 -1.51 2.84
N GLN A 178 -11.87 -0.47 3.65
CA GLN A 178 -12.37 0.86 3.33
C GLN A 178 -11.25 1.70 2.71
N TYR A 179 -11.43 2.10 1.45
CA TYR A 179 -10.51 2.95 0.72
C TYR A 179 -11.07 4.37 0.61
N PHE A 180 -10.18 5.35 0.79
CA PHE A 180 -10.47 6.77 0.73
C PHE A 180 -9.49 7.44 -0.24
N PRO A 181 -9.86 7.57 -1.52
CA PRO A 181 -9.06 8.30 -2.49
C PRO A 181 -9.14 9.80 -2.20
N ILE A 182 -7.98 10.46 -2.19
CA ILE A 182 -7.82 11.90 -1.95
C ILE A 182 -7.10 12.46 -3.16
N SER A 183 -7.71 13.43 -3.83
CA SER A 183 -7.08 14.06 -4.98
C SER A 183 -5.82 14.81 -4.53
N VAL A 184 -4.72 14.63 -5.25
CA VAL A 184 -3.49 15.40 -4.99
C VAL A 184 -3.75 16.91 -5.07
N TYR A 185 -4.68 17.35 -5.91
CA TYR A 185 -5.07 18.76 -6.03
C TYR A 185 -5.79 19.32 -4.79
N GLU A 186 -6.46 18.46 -4.01
CA GLU A 186 -7.15 18.83 -2.76
C GLU A 186 -6.15 19.12 -1.63
N ILE A 187 -5.00 18.43 -1.64
CA ILE A 187 -3.95 18.53 -0.61
C ILE A 187 -2.66 19.19 -1.12
N GLN A 188 -2.69 19.83 -2.30
CA GLN A 188 -1.50 20.34 -2.99
C GLN A 188 -0.65 21.33 -2.17
N ASN A 189 -1.25 22.02 -1.20
CA ASN A 189 -0.59 23.02 -0.35
C ASN A 189 0.19 22.42 0.83
N ILE A 190 0.03 21.12 1.10
CA ILE A 190 0.67 20.44 2.25
C ILE A 190 1.57 19.27 1.85
N ILE A 191 1.67 18.94 0.55
CA ILE A 191 2.46 17.81 0.05
C ILE A 191 3.88 18.20 -0.36
N ASN A 192 4.80 17.25 -0.31
CA ASN A 192 6.14 17.38 -0.90
C ASN A 192 6.10 17.22 -2.42
N GLU A 193 7.12 17.75 -3.12
CA GLU A 193 7.29 17.58 -4.57
C GLU A 193 7.38 16.10 -5.00
N GLN A 194 8.02 15.27 -4.16
CA GLN A 194 8.09 13.83 -4.33
C GLN A 194 7.48 13.12 -3.12
N PRO A 195 6.65 12.08 -3.32
CA PRO A 195 6.22 11.55 -4.61
C PRO A 195 4.95 12.24 -5.16
N LEU A 196 4.12 12.85 -4.30
CA LEU A 196 2.78 13.33 -4.71
C LEU A 196 2.82 14.53 -5.65
N GLY A 197 3.73 15.49 -5.45
CA GLY A 197 3.80 16.67 -6.33
C GLY A 197 4.09 16.32 -7.80
N THR A 198 4.83 15.24 -8.04
CA THR A 198 5.11 14.73 -9.40
C THR A 198 3.88 14.09 -10.05
N MET A 199 2.92 13.61 -9.26
CA MET A 199 1.67 13.07 -9.78
C MET A 199 0.74 14.17 -10.33
N MET A 200 1.00 15.46 -10.10
CA MET A 200 0.18 16.54 -10.65
C MET A 200 0.36 16.75 -12.17
N TYR A 201 1.52 16.40 -12.73
CA TYR A 201 1.94 16.74 -14.10
C TYR A 201 2.05 15.53 -15.00
#